data_AF-A0A847DNT2-F1
#
_entry.id   AF-A0A847DNT2-F1
#
_cell.length_a   1.000
_cell.length_b   1.000
_cell.length_c   1.000
_cell.angle_alpha   90.00
_cell.angle_beta   90.00
_cell.angle_gamma   90.00
#
_symmetry.space_group_name_H-M   'P 1'
#
loop_
_entity.id
_entity.type
_entity.pdbx_description
1 polymer ?
#
loop_
_entity_poly.entity_id
_entity_poly.type
_entity_poly.pdbx_seq_one_letter_code
_entity_poly.pdbx_strand_id
1 'polypeptide(L)'
;MSVQMLDWIIVVAILVVCFSPALFFGRRAGKNSSEFFASGRSVPWWLAGISMVATTFSSDTPNLVTDIVRRQGVAGNWCWWAFLLSGIATVFFYAQLWRRSGVLTDLEFYEVRYSGKAASFVRGFRSIYLGLFFNCIIMATVCLAACKIAAIMFGLERWQTLLAVGLLNVVFAALSGLWGVLVVDMIQFFIMMTSVIAAAYFAVNLPEVGGLSAMIEKLQTTVGPDGINYLNMLPDFTNNWDLAMAIFIMPIAVQWWATWYPGGEPGGGSYIAQRMLASKSEKDALKSVLFFNVAHIVLRPWPWILVALASLIVYPQLGDIAEAFPVLKNEPALLGHDIAYPAMLFCLPVGFMGLMIGGLICANSSTMLTHLNWGASYLVHDFYRRFLKPNETEKHYVMMGRWATVLLFFGAAGMVYLLDTAKDAFDVILQIGAGTGLIYLLRWFWWRINAWCEVTAMVSSFLISVAFLVLNKLHYIHTAAPELCEKCKTHGICDIPYLSTDKCLLITVVFTTACWLITAWLTPQTDKKRLVEFYKTVRPFGPGWTKVREEAGISREEAAMTRENIPMALLGWMAGVSMVLTALFAVGNLLYGRIGLFWVLTAVCCISIAIVGYVLNQLWNSPTGKPTQPKLSE
;
A
#
# COMPACT_ATOMS: atom_id res chain seq x y z
N MET A 1 -16.00 29.22 6.17
CA MET A 1 -16.81 28.96 7.37
C MET A 1 -15.86 28.55 8.50
N SER A 2 -15.97 29.13 9.69
CA SER A 2 -15.09 28.77 10.82
C SER A 2 -15.58 27.51 11.54
N VAL A 3 -14.66 26.65 11.96
CA VAL A 3 -14.94 25.45 12.77
C VAL A 3 -15.63 25.85 14.08
N GLN A 4 -16.78 25.25 14.38
CA GLN A 4 -17.59 25.63 15.54
C GLN A 4 -17.23 24.82 16.79
N MET A 5 -17.74 25.25 17.96
CA MET A 5 -17.51 24.55 19.22
C MET A 5 -17.96 23.09 19.19
N LEU A 6 -19.11 22.80 18.54
CA LEU A 6 -19.60 21.43 18.39
C LEU A 6 -18.61 20.55 17.61
N ASP A 7 -17.97 21.11 16.58
CA ASP A 7 -16.95 20.39 15.80
C ASP A 7 -15.76 20.00 16.68
N TRP A 8 -15.26 20.93 17.51
CA TRP A 8 -14.16 20.67 18.43
C TRP A 8 -14.52 19.62 19.49
N ILE A 9 -15.75 19.65 20.03
CA ILE A 9 -16.24 18.64 20.96
C ILE A 9 -16.20 17.25 20.30
N ILE A 10 -16.65 17.15 19.03
CA ILE A 10 -16.62 15.89 18.28
C ILE A 10 -15.18 15.42 18.03
N VAL A 11 -14.27 16.32 17.65
CA VAL A 11 -12.85 15.98 17.46
C VAL A 11 -12.25 15.43 18.76
N VAL A 12 -12.45 16.10 19.89
CA VAL A 12 -11.95 15.64 21.19
C VAL A 12 -12.57 14.30 21.57
N ALA A 13 -13.88 14.13 21.38
CA ALA A 13 -14.55 12.86 21.65
C ALA A 13 -13.98 11.71 20.80
N ILE A 14 -13.72 11.95 19.51
CA ILE A 14 -13.08 10.98 18.60
C ILE A 14 -11.71 10.59 19.12
N LEU A 15 -10.86 11.56 19.49
CA LEU A 15 -9.53 11.27 20.02
C LEU A 15 -9.61 10.43 21.30
N VAL A 16 -10.49 10.79 22.23
CA VAL A 16 -10.68 10.02 23.47
C VAL A 16 -11.13 8.58 23.18
N VAL A 17 -12.13 8.40 22.30
CA VAL A 17 -12.68 7.09 21.97
C VAL A 17 -11.67 6.21 21.24
N CYS A 18 -10.87 6.77 20.32
CA CYS A 18 -9.87 6.02 19.57
C CYS A 18 -8.72 5.55 20.47
N PHE A 19 -8.18 6.46 21.28
CA PHE A 19 -6.89 6.24 21.93
C PHE A 19 -6.99 5.68 23.35
N SER A 20 -8.06 5.97 24.09
CA SER A 20 -8.19 5.49 25.48
C SER A 20 -8.21 3.95 25.59
N PRO A 21 -8.94 3.20 24.74
CA PRO A 21 -8.94 1.74 24.80
C PRO A 21 -7.56 1.11 24.55
N ALA A 22 -6.75 1.76 23.71
CA ALA A 22 -5.43 1.25 23.33
C ALA A 22 -4.40 1.38 24.47
N LEU A 23 -4.56 2.35 25.37
CA LEU A 23 -3.68 2.53 26.53
C LEU A 23 -3.70 1.32 27.47
N PHE A 24 -4.81 0.57 27.54
CA PHE A 24 -4.90 -0.66 28.33
C PHE A 24 -3.99 -1.78 27.80
N PHE A 25 -3.61 -1.74 26.52
CA PHE A 25 -2.70 -2.72 25.92
C PHE A 25 -1.22 -2.40 26.14
N GLY A 26 -0.86 -1.21 26.64
CA GLY A 26 0.53 -0.82 26.86
C GLY A 26 1.27 -1.73 27.87
N ARG A 27 0.57 -2.23 28.90
CA ARG A 27 1.14 -3.20 29.86
C ARG A 27 1.50 -4.54 29.19
N ARG A 28 0.74 -4.93 28.16
CA ARG A 28 1.00 -6.16 27.40
C ARG A 28 2.16 -5.96 26.43
N ALA A 29 2.20 -4.82 25.75
CA ALA A 29 3.24 -4.47 24.79
C ALA A 29 4.65 -4.45 25.41
N GLY A 30 4.78 -4.06 26.69
CA GLY A 30 6.07 -4.01 27.39
C GLY A 30 6.68 -5.37 27.80
N LYS A 31 6.01 -6.51 27.53
CA LYS A 31 6.46 -7.82 28.01
C LYS A 31 7.70 -8.36 27.27
N ASN A 32 7.67 -8.33 25.94
CA ASN A 32 8.77 -8.79 25.07
C ASN A 32 8.55 -8.33 23.62
N SER A 33 9.54 -8.54 22.75
CA SER A 33 9.51 -8.13 21.34
C SER A 33 8.37 -8.78 20.54
N SER A 34 8.00 -10.03 20.85
CA SER A 34 6.89 -10.73 20.16
C SER A 34 5.53 -10.11 20.47
N GLU A 35 5.30 -9.71 21.72
CA GLU A 35 4.10 -8.96 22.11
C GLU A 35 4.10 -7.54 21.53
N PHE A 36 5.26 -6.87 21.48
CA PHE A 36 5.36 -5.51 20.95
C PHE A 36 5.17 -5.42 19.42
N PHE A 37 5.77 -6.34 18.64
CA PHE A 37 5.80 -6.26 17.18
C PHE A 37 4.85 -7.23 16.45
N ALA A 38 4.42 -8.33 17.10
CA ALA A 38 3.59 -9.37 16.47
C ALA A 38 2.37 -9.77 17.32
N SER A 39 2.05 -9.01 18.37
CA SER A 39 0.85 -9.22 19.18
C SER A 39 0.71 -10.63 19.76
N GLY A 40 1.84 -11.31 20.00
CA GLY A 40 1.85 -12.71 20.47
C GLY A 40 1.18 -13.69 19.50
N ARG A 41 1.04 -13.34 18.22
CA ARG A 41 0.40 -14.16 17.16
C ARG A 41 -1.02 -14.61 17.51
N SER A 42 -1.80 -13.72 18.11
CA SER A 42 -3.15 -14.02 18.61
C SER A 42 -4.26 -13.18 17.95
N VAL A 43 -3.94 -12.49 16.85
CA VAL A 43 -4.87 -11.56 16.18
C VAL A 43 -5.91 -12.34 15.36
N PRO A 44 -7.22 -12.08 15.54
CA PRO A 44 -8.26 -12.69 14.71
C PRO A 44 -8.32 -12.05 13.32
N TRP A 45 -8.80 -12.81 12.32
CA TRP A 45 -8.81 -12.38 10.91
C TRP A 45 -9.48 -11.03 10.66
N TRP A 46 -10.61 -10.77 11.32
CA TRP A 46 -11.39 -9.56 11.09
C TRP A 46 -10.65 -8.32 11.59
N LEU A 47 -9.94 -8.43 12.71
CA LEU A 47 -9.17 -7.32 13.29
C LEU A 47 -7.92 -7.03 12.44
N ALA A 48 -7.20 -8.07 12.04
CA ALA A 48 -6.07 -7.95 11.13
C ALA A 48 -6.50 -7.32 9.79
N GLY A 49 -7.62 -7.76 9.23
CA GLY A 49 -8.16 -7.24 7.98
C GLY A 49 -8.59 -5.78 8.09
N ILE A 50 -9.35 -5.41 9.12
CA ILE A 50 -9.73 -4.00 9.37
C ILE A 50 -8.49 -3.12 9.54
N SER A 51 -7.47 -3.57 10.28
CA SER A 51 -6.22 -2.82 10.43
C SER A 51 -5.52 -2.57 9.10
N MET A 52 -5.42 -3.57 8.21
CA MET A 52 -4.86 -3.36 6.87
C MET A 52 -5.65 -2.32 6.06
N VAL A 53 -6.98 -2.33 6.16
CA VAL A 53 -7.86 -1.36 5.47
C VAL A 53 -7.71 0.03 6.06
N ALA A 54 -7.63 0.15 7.39
CA ALA A 54 -7.43 1.41 8.08
C ALA A 54 -6.05 2.00 7.77
N THR A 55 -5.00 1.17 7.75
CA THR A 55 -3.62 1.58 7.45
C THR A 55 -3.53 2.20 6.06
N THR A 56 -4.16 1.55 5.08
CA THR A 56 -4.18 2.05 3.71
C THR A 56 -5.15 3.20 3.52
N PHE A 57 -6.04 3.51 4.47
CA PHE A 57 -7.06 4.56 4.33
C PHE A 57 -6.41 5.93 4.19
N SER A 58 -5.43 6.23 5.05
CA SER A 58 -4.47 7.34 5.02
C SER A 58 -4.98 8.73 4.57
N SER A 59 -4.50 9.79 5.22
CA SER A 59 -4.91 11.17 4.86
C SER A 59 -4.54 11.59 3.43
N ASP A 60 -3.55 10.96 2.81
CA ASP A 60 -3.11 11.25 1.43
C ASP A 60 -3.95 10.56 0.35
N THR A 61 -4.62 9.45 0.66
CA THR A 61 -5.30 8.64 -0.35
C THR A 61 -6.50 9.35 -1.01
N PRO A 62 -7.38 10.07 -0.28
CA PRO A 62 -8.45 10.83 -0.92
C PRO A 62 -7.92 11.93 -1.86
N ASN A 63 -6.80 12.55 -1.49
CA ASN A 63 -6.13 13.57 -2.30
C ASN A 63 -5.53 12.94 -3.56
N LEU A 64 -4.88 11.77 -3.44
CA LEU A 64 -4.34 11.01 -4.57
C LEU A 64 -5.44 10.59 -5.55
N VAL A 65 -6.55 10.03 -5.05
CA VAL A 65 -7.69 9.64 -5.90
C VAL A 65 -8.31 10.85 -6.59
N THR A 66 -8.37 11.99 -5.90
CA THR A 66 -8.89 13.23 -6.48
C THR A 66 -7.97 13.77 -7.58
N ASP A 67 -6.65 13.74 -7.39
CA ASP A 67 -5.67 14.10 -8.42
C ASP A 67 -5.83 13.21 -9.66
N ILE A 68 -5.90 11.90 -9.47
CA ILE A 68 -6.10 10.92 -10.56
C ILE A 68 -7.40 11.19 -11.31
N VAL A 69 -8.53 11.33 -10.61
CA VAL A 69 -9.84 11.53 -11.26
C VAL A 69 -9.90 12.84 -12.02
N ARG A 70 -9.34 13.93 -11.47
CA ARG A 70 -9.35 15.23 -12.14
C ARG A 70 -8.43 15.27 -13.37
N ARG A 71 -7.38 14.46 -13.42
CA ARG A 71 -6.45 14.41 -14.56
C ARG A 71 -6.83 13.36 -15.61
N GLN A 72 -7.36 12.21 -15.18
CA GLN A 72 -7.47 11.00 -15.99
C GLN A 72 -8.88 10.36 -15.95
N GLY A 73 -9.84 10.99 -15.28
CA GLY A 73 -11.17 10.43 -15.06
C GLY A 73 -11.17 9.22 -14.14
N VAL A 74 -12.34 8.59 -13.99
CA VAL A 74 -12.47 7.38 -13.15
C VAL A 74 -11.56 6.25 -13.65
N ALA A 75 -11.38 6.11 -14.96
CA ALA A 75 -10.47 5.14 -15.56
C ALA A 75 -9.02 5.27 -15.07
N GLY A 76 -8.57 6.45 -14.65
CA GLY A 76 -7.22 6.65 -14.08
C GLY A 76 -6.95 5.78 -12.85
N ASN A 77 -7.98 5.38 -12.11
CA ASN A 77 -7.84 4.57 -10.90
C ASN A 77 -7.33 3.15 -11.17
N TRP A 78 -7.28 2.69 -12.43
CA TRP A 78 -6.63 1.43 -12.79
C TRP A 78 -5.14 1.39 -12.42
N CYS A 79 -4.47 2.55 -12.31
CA CYS A 79 -3.09 2.63 -11.82
C CYS A 79 -2.90 2.01 -10.43
N TRP A 80 -3.94 1.95 -9.60
CA TRP A 80 -3.86 1.34 -8.27
C TRP A 80 -4.85 0.17 -8.10
N TRP A 81 -6.00 0.16 -8.79
CA TRP A 81 -6.90 -1.00 -8.81
C TRP A 81 -6.22 -2.27 -9.34
N ALA A 82 -5.21 -2.13 -10.22
CA ALA A 82 -4.45 -3.28 -10.71
C ALA A 82 -3.71 -4.04 -9.59
N PHE A 83 -3.35 -3.40 -8.47
CA PHE A 83 -2.72 -4.07 -7.32
C PHE A 83 -3.65 -5.08 -6.63
N LEU A 84 -4.95 -5.07 -6.93
CA LEU A 84 -5.87 -6.14 -6.54
C LEU A 84 -5.36 -7.51 -6.99
N LEU A 85 -4.70 -7.60 -8.16
CA LEU A 85 -4.12 -8.85 -8.66
C LEU A 85 -3.08 -9.39 -7.68
N SER A 86 -2.17 -8.54 -7.18
CA SER A 86 -1.20 -8.88 -6.12
C SER A 86 -1.88 -9.23 -4.81
N GLY A 87 -2.89 -8.45 -4.44
CA GLY A 87 -3.61 -8.62 -3.18
C GLY A 87 -4.35 -9.96 -3.11
N ILE A 88 -5.10 -10.33 -4.15
CA ILE A 88 -5.77 -11.64 -4.20
C ILE A 88 -4.76 -12.77 -4.40
N ALA A 89 -3.65 -12.55 -5.13
CA ALA A 89 -2.57 -13.54 -5.19
C ALA A 89 -2.01 -13.81 -3.77
N THR A 90 -1.86 -12.77 -2.95
CA THR A 90 -1.47 -12.87 -1.54
C THR A 90 -2.42 -13.75 -0.74
N VAL A 91 -3.74 -13.64 -0.96
CA VAL A 91 -4.74 -14.48 -0.28
C VAL A 91 -4.48 -15.97 -0.53
N PHE A 92 -4.39 -16.39 -1.79
CA PHE A 92 -4.44 -17.80 -2.14
C PHE A 92 -3.07 -18.49 -2.24
N PHE A 93 -2.00 -17.74 -2.50
CA PHE A 93 -0.66 -18.30 -2.69
C PHE A 93 0.28 -18.08 -1.49
N TYR A 94 0.19 -16.93 -0.83
CA TYR A 94 1.26 -16.48 0.07
C TYR A 94 0.85 -16.36 1.54
N ALA A 95 -0.41 -16.07 1.86
CA ALA A 95 -0.83 -15.79 3.23
C ALA A 95 -0.57 -16.95 4.20
N GLN A 96 -0.77 -18.18 3.74
CA GLN A 96 -0.47 -19.38 4.52
C GLN A 96 1.04 -19.55 4.72
N LEU A 97 1.83 -19.35 3.66
CA LEU A 97 3.29 -19.50 3.69
C LEU A 97 3.94 -18.50 4.64
N TRP A 98 3.48 -17.24 4.60
CA TRP A 98 3.90 -16.21 5.55
C TRP A 98 3.60 -16.61 6.98
N ARG A 99 2.34 -16.97 7.28
CA ARG A 99 1.98 -17.33 8.65
C ARG A 99 2.74 -18.56 9.17
N ARG A 100 2.97 -19.55 8.30
CA ARG A 100 3.66 -20.80 8.63
C ARG A 100 5.16 -20.61 8.85
N SER A 101 5.78 -19.65 8.16
CA SER A 101 7.22 -19.38 8.29
C SER A 101 7.68 -19.07 9.73
N GLY A 102 6.77 -18.61 10.60
CA GLY A 102 7.05 -18.41 12.02
C GLY A 102 8.04 -17.28 12.32
N VAL A 103 8.39 -16.46 11.32
CA VAL A 103 9.25 -15.28 11.49
C VAL A 103 8.53 -14.16 12.22
N LEU A 104 9.28 -13.23 12.81
CA LEU A 104 8.73 -12.01 13.41
C LEU A 104 8.53 -10.92 12.36
N THR A 105 9.46 -10.82 11.41
CA THR A 105 9.43 -9.87 10.30
C THR A 105 9.64 -10.60 8.98
N ASP A 106 9.14 -10.01 7.90
CA ASP A 106 9.42 -10.47 6.54
C ASP A 106 10.89 -10.30 6.13
N LEU A 107 11.73 -9.60 6.90
CA LEU A 107 13.17 -9.55 6.66
C LEU A 107 13.91 -10.72 7.33
N GLU A 108 13.40 -11.23 8.44
CA GLU A 108 13.94 -12.47 9.02
C GLU A 108 13.79 -13.66 8.06
N PHE A 109 12.79 -13.62 7.17
CA PHE A 109 12.63 -14.59 6.08
C PHE A 109 13.93 -14.84 5.29
N TYR A 110 14.76 -13.82 5.04
CA TYR A 110 16.00 -13.99 4.27
C TYR A 110 16.96 -14.99 4.91
N GLU A 111 17.06 -15.03 6.24
CA GLU A 111 17.95 -15.95 6.95
C GLU A 111 17.34 -17.34 7.16
N VAL A 112 16.01 -17.46 7.06
CA VAL A 112 15.30 -18.75 7.06
C VAL A 112 15.29 -19.37 5.67
N ARG A 113 15.18 -18.56 4.60
CA ARG A 113 15.11 -19.01 3.20
C ARG A 113 16.48 -19.18 2.56
N TYR A 114 17.45 -18.34 2.90
CA TYR A 114 18.80 -18.34 2.32
C TYR A 114 19.87 -18.66 3.38
N SER A 115 21.10 -18.90 2.93
CA SER A 115 22.22 -19.32 3.79
C SER A 115 23.42 -18.37 3.72
N GLY A 116 24.20 -18.35 4.80
CA GLY A 116 25.50 -17.68 4.86
C GLY A 116 25.43 -16.15 4.96
N LYS A 117 26.59 -15.50 4.80
CA LYS A 117 26.76 -14.06 4.99
C LYS A 117 25.87 -13.22 4.06
N ALA A 118 25.57 -13.72 2.87
CA ALA A 118 24.70 -13.02 1.92
C ALA A 118 23.25 -12.87 2.44
N ALA A 119 22.72 -13.90 3.10
CA ALA A 119 21.39 -13.85 3.71
C ALA A 119 21.32 -12.79 4.82
N SER A 120 22.33 -12.77 5.69
CA SER A 120 22.47 -11.75 6.73
C SER A 120 22.63 -10.36 6.13
N PHE A 121 23.44 -10.21 5.09
CA PHE A 121 23.62 -8.92 4.41
C PHE A 121 22.30 -8.40 3.84
N VAL A 122 21.50 -9.22 3.15
CA VAL A 122 20.19 -8.79 2.61
C VAL A 122 19.25 -8.38 3.73
N ARG A 123 19.18 -9.15 4.82
CA ARG A 123 18.37 -8.80 6.00
C ARG A 123 18.76 -7.43 6.55
N GLY A 124 20.05 -7.20 6.79
CA GLY A 124 20.57 -5.93 7.30
C GLY A 124 20.36 -4.77 6.33
N PHE A 125 20.71 -4.94 5.05
CA PHE A 125 20.51 -3.93 4.02
C PHE A 125 19.03 -3.53 3.89
N ARG A 126 18.12 -4.49 3.75
CA ARG A 126 16.69 -4.22 3.60
C ARG A 126 16.07 -3.60 4.85
N SER A 127 16.61 -3.88 6.04
CA SER A 127 16.12 -3.26 7.27
C SER A 127 16.34 -1.75 7.30
N ILE A 128 17.46 -1.25 6.77
CA ILE A 128 17.72 0.18 6.64
C ILE A 128 17.00 0.75 5.41
N TYR A 129 17.12 0.07 4.27
CA TYR A 129 16.52 0.51 3.00
C TYR A 129 14.99 0.65 3.10
N LEU A 130 14.30 -0.38 3.57
CA LEU A 130 12.84 -0.34 3.73
C LEU A 130 12.43 0.30 5.04
N GLY A 131 13.10 -0.02 6.15
CA GLY A 131 12.67 0.37 7.49
C GLY A 131 12.98 1.82 7.87
N LEU A 132 14.01 2.42 7.27
CA LEU A 132 14.35 3.83 7.45
C LEU A 132 13.97 4.66 6.21
N PHE A 133 14.61 4.41 5.06
CA PHE A 133 14.50 5.31 3.92
C PHE A 133 13.09 5.34 3.31
N PHE A 134 12.60 4.21 2.79
CA PHE A 134 11.25 4.15 2.21
C PHE A 134 10.15 4.40 3.24
N ASN A 135 10.33 3.91 4.46
CA ASN A 135 9.39 4.16 5.54
C ASN A 135 9.22 5.66 5.83
N CYS A 136 10.32 6.41 5.88
CA CYS A 136 10.27 7.87 6.06
C CYS A 136 9.61 8.59 4.88
N ILE A 137 9.85 8.16 3.64
CA ILE A 137 9.19 8.75 2.46
C ILE A 137 7.67 8.56 2.56
N ILE A 138 7.20 7.35 2.87
CA ILE A 138 5.76 7.07 2.98
C ILE A 138 5.14 7.89 4.12
N MET A 139 5.75 7.90 5.31
CA MET A 139 5.24 8.73 6.40
C MET A 139 5.25 10.22 6.05
N ALA A 140 6.21 10.68 5.24
CA ALA A 140 6.27 12.05 4.77
C ALA A 140 5.13 12.40 3.80
N THR A 141 4.69 11.49 2.91
CA THR A 141 3.53 11.76 2.03
C THR A 141 2.24 11.92 2.84
N VAL A 142 2.06 11.07 3.86
CA VAL A 142 0.92 11.14 4.77
C VAL A 142 0.91 12.45 5.56
N CYS A 143 2.07 12.82 6.12
CA CYS A 143 2.24 14.08 6.84
C CYS A 143 2.06 15.30 5.94
N LEU A 144 2.52 15.25 4.68
CA LEU A 144 2.31 16.32 3.71
C LEU A 144 0.82 16.53 3.43
N ALA A 145 0.05 15.46 3.26
CA ALA A 145 -1.39 15.55 3.09
C ALA A 145 -2.06 16.18 4.32
N ALA A 146 -1.65 15.79 5.53
CA ALA A 146 -2.13 16.42 6.76
C ALA A 146 -1.79 17.93 6.80
N CYS A 147 -0.58 18.32 6.38
CA CYS A 147 -0.16 19.73 6.28
C CYS A 147 -1.01 20.51 5.27
N LYS A 148 -1.27 19.96 4.07
CA LYS A 148 -2.13 20.59 3.06
C LYS A 148 -3.53 20.84 3.59
N ILE A 149 -4.11 19.83 4.24
CA ILE A 149 -5.44 19.95 4.85
C ILE A 149 -5.44 21.01 5.96
N ALA A 150 -4.46 20.96 6.86
CA ALA A 150 -4.38 21.90 7.98
C ALA A 150 -4.13 23.34 7.53
N ALA A 151 -3.33 23.56 6.48
CA ALA A 151 -3.12 24.87 5.88
C ALA A 151 -4.43 25.45 5.33
N ILE A 152 -5.21 24.64 4.63
CA ILE A 152 -6.49 25.07 4.04
C ILE A 152 -7.55 25.32 5.12
N MET A 153 -7.70 24.40 6.06
CA MET A 153 -8.79 24.42 7.05
C MET A 153 -8.53 25.41 8.19
N PHE A 154 -7.27 25.56 8.61
CA PHE A 154 -6.90 26.29 9.81
C PHE A 154 -5.87 27.39 9.57
N GLY A 155 -5.28 27.48 8.37
CA GLY A 155 -4.18 28.41 8.09
C GLY A 155 -2.88 28.03 8.81
N LEU A 156 -2.71 26.76 9.21
CA LEU A 156 -1.52 26.31 9.93
C LEU A 156 -0.32 26.16 9.01
N GLU A 157 0.84 26.56 9.50
CA GLU A 157 2.12 26.28 8.87
C GLU A 157 2.46 24.78 9.00
N ARG A 158 3.31 24.28 8.10
CA ARG A 158 3.69 22.86 8.06
C ARG A 158 4.21 22.36 9.41
N TRP A 159 5.12 23.10 10.05
CA TRP A 159 5.74 22.68 11.31
C TRP A 159 4.73 22.55 12.47
N GLN A 160 3.70 23.40 12.50
CA GLN A 160 2.66 23.35 13.54
C GLN A 160 1.86 22.05 13.42
N THR A 161 1.51 21.68 12.19
CA THR A 161 0.80 20.43 11.89
C THR A 161 1.67 19.22 12.23
N LEU A 162 2.94 19.24 11.83
CA LEU A 162 3.89 18.15 12.14
C LEU A 162 4.10 17.98 13.64
N LEU A 163 4.19 19.08 14.40
CA LEU A 163 4.32 19.01 15.86
C LEU A 163 3.09 18.37 16.52
N ALA A 164 1.89 18.78 16.12
CA ALA A 164 0.64 18.25 16.66
C ALA A 164 0.46 16.76 16.35
N VAL A 165 0.63 16.39 15.09
CA VAL A 165 0.53 15.00 14.61
C VAL A 165 1.64 14.13 15.21
N GLY A 166 2.86 14.66 15.32
CA GLY A 166 4.01 13.98 15.86
C GLY A 166 3.87 13.65 17.33
N LEU A 167 3.47 14.63 18.13
CA LEU A 167 3.25 14.42 19.56
C LEU A 167 2.22 13.32 19.81
N LEU A 168 1.11 13.33 19.07
CA LEU A 168 0.09 12.30 19.15
C LEU A 168 0.68 10.92 18.78
N ASN A 169 1.17 10.77 17.55
CA ASN A 169 1.52 9.46 17.00
C ASN A 169 2.77 8.86 17.66
N VAL A 170 3.79 9.64 17.97
CA VAL A 170 5.03 9.14 18.59
C VAL A 170 4.76 8.64 20.01
N VAL A 171 4.02 9.42 20.81
CA VAL A 171 3.65 9.02 22.18
C VAL A 171 2.83 7.73 22.15
N PHE A 172 1.83 7.64 21.27
CA PHE A 172 1.02 6.44 21.17
C PHE A 172 1.79 5.22 20.64
N ALA A 173 2.60 5.36 19.59
CA ALA A 173 3.39 4.27 19.04
C ALA A 173 4.40 3.72 20.07
N ALA A 174 5.04 4.60 20.84
CA ALA A 174 6.01 4.19 21.87
C ALA A 174 5.37 3.40 23.03
N LEU A 175 4.07 3.62 23.30
CA LEU A 175 3.38 3.03 24.45
C LEU A 175 2.58 1.77 24.11
N SER A 176 1.97 1.68 22.93
CA SER A 176 0.83 0.80 22.69
C SER A 176 1.14 -0.53 22.00
N GLY A 177 2.28 -0.63 21.29
CA GLY A 177 2.67 -1.83 20.51
C GLY A 177 1.64 -2.23 19.45
N LEU A 178 1.84 -3.35 18.74
CA LEU A 178 0.95 -3.74 17.65
C LEU A 178 -0.50 -3.96 18.10
N TRP A 179 -0.75 -4.53 19.30
CA TRP A 179 -2.11 -4.70 19.83
C TRP A 179 -2.86 -3.36 19.97
N GLY A 180 -2.17 -2.33 20.47
CA GLY A 180 -2.73 -0.99 20.54
C GLY A 180 -3.10 -0.45 19.17
N VAL A 181 -2.17 -0.53 18.21
CA VAL A 181 -2.41 -0.09 16.82
C VAL A 181 -3.63 -0.78 16.23
N LEU A 182 -3.76 -2.10 16.37
CA LEU A 182 -4.89 -2.87 15.82
C LEU A 182 -6.24 -2.40 16.39
N VAL A 183 -6.31 -2.10 17.69
CA VAL A 183 -7.56 -1.66 18.35
C VAL A 183 -7.91 -0.23 17.95
N VAL A 184 -6.92 0.66 17.88
CA VAL A 184 -7.10 2.02 17.38
C VAL A 184 -7.63 1.98 15.95
N ASP A 185 -6.97 1.22 15.06
CA ASP A 185 -7.34 1.08 13.66
C ASP A 185 -8.79 0.60 13.49
N MET A 186 -9.24 -0.34 14.33
CA MET A 186 -10.62 -0.84 14.30
C MET A 186 -11.63 0.28 14.51
N ILE A 187 -11.42 1.11 15.52
CA ILE A 187 -12.34 2.22 15.85
C ILE A 187 -12.24 3.31 14.76
N GLN A 188 -11.01 3.66 14.39
CA GLN A 188 -10.71 4.68 13.39
C GLN A 188 -11.32 4.33 12.03
N PHE A 189 -11.32 3.05 11.63
CA PHE A 189 -11.91 2.60 10.36
C PHE A 189 -13.35 3.06 10.18
N PHE A 190 -14.20 2.87 11.19
CA PHE A 190 -15.60 3.27 11.10
C PHE A 190 -15.76 4.79 11.05
N ILE A 191 -15.00 5.53 11.85
CA ILE A 191 -15.02 6.99 11.88
C ILE A 191 -14.59 7.56 10.52
N MET A 192 -13.50 7.03 9.94
CA MET A 192 -13.02 7.42 8.61
C MET A 192 -14.05 7.12 7.53
N MET A 193 -14.64 5.92 7.52
CA MET A 193 -15.67 5.55 6.56
C MET A 193 -16.89 6.48 6.64
N THR A 194 -17.40 6.75 7.85
CA THR A 194 -18.52 7.67 8.02
C THR A 194 -18.16 9.08 7.55
N SER A 195 -16.93 9.54 7.84
CA SER A 195 -16.44 10.86 7.42
C SER A 195 -16.46 11.01 5.90
N VAL A 196 -15.88 10.06 5.16
CA VAL A 196 -15.78 10.18 3.70
C VAL A 196 -17.10 9.96 2.99
N ILE A 197 -17.98 9.11 3.55
CA ILE A 197 -19.36 8.97 3.05
C ILE A 197 -20.13 10.28 3.24
N ALA A 198 -19.97 10.93 4.40
CA ALA A 198 -20.58 12.24 4.64
C ALA A 198 -20.05 13.29 3.65
N ALA A 199 -18.72 13.36 3.42
CA ALA A 199 -18.16 14.25 2.40
C ALA A 199 -18.75 14.02 1.02
N ALA A 200 -18.84 12.76 0.58
CA ALA A 200 -19.45 12.43 -0.71
C ALA A 200 -20.92 12.87 -0.78
N TYR A 201 -21.68 12.60 0.29
CA TYR A 201 -23.09 12.97 0.37
C TYR A 201 -23.29 14.49 0.27
N PHE A 202 -22.57 15.28 1.07
CA PHE A 202 -22.72 16.74 1.05
C PHE A 202 -22.15 17.37 -0.23
N ALA A 203 -21.02 16.87 -0.74
CA ALA A 203 -20.43 17.36 -1.99
C ALA A 203 -21.37 17.15 -3.19
N VAL A 204 -22.03 15.99 -3.29
CA VAL A 204 -22.97 15.69 -4.38
C VAL A 204 -24.26 16.53 -4.27
N ASN A 205 -24.67 16.90 -3.05
CA ASN A 205 -25.89 17.67 -2.80
C ASN A 205 -25.66 19.20 -2.76
N LEU A 206 -24.45 19.68 -3.07
CA LEU A 206 -24.22 21.11 -3.27
C LEU A 206 -25.15 21.66 -4.37
N PRO A 207 -25.69 22.89 -4.22
CA PRO A 207 -26.56 23.48 -5.23
C PRO A 207 -25.95 23.53 -6.63
N GLU A 208 -24.64 23.81 -6.72
CA GLU A 208 -23.87 23.86 -7.96
C GLU A 208 -23.78 22.48 -8.64
N VAL A 209 -23.79 21.40 -7.86
CA VAL A 209 -23.76 20.02 -8.35
C VAL A 209 -25.17 19.54 -8.70
N GLY A 210 -26.12 19.68 -7.77
CA GLY A 210 -27.54 19.40 -8.00
C GLY A 210 -27.96 17.94 -7.78
N GLY A 211 -27.19 17.17 -7.01
CA GLY A 211 -27.44 15.75 -6.77
C GLY A 211 -26.77 14.83 -7.79
N LEU A 212 -26.90 13.51 -7.57
CA LEU A 212 -26.16 12.49 -8.31
C LEU A 212 -26.51 12.47 -9.80
N SER A 213 -27.80 12.53 -10.14
CA SER A 213 -28.26 12.52 -11.53
C SER A 213 -27.78 13.75 -12.30
N ALA A 214 -27.90 14.95 -11.71
CA ALA A 214 -27.44 16.20 -12.33
C ALA A 214 -25.91 16.23 -12.48
N MET A 215 -25.16 15.70 -11.51
CA MET A 215 -23.71 15.57 -11.61
C MET A 215 -23.31 14.72 -12.82
N ILE A 216 -23.97 13.57 -13.02
CA ILE A 216 -23.69 12.68 -14.14
C ILE A 216 -24.02 13.37 -15.47
N GLU A 217 -25.17 14.03 -15.58
CA GLU A 217 -25.58 14.75 -16.79
C GLU A 217 -24.58 15.85 -17.19
N LYS A 218 -24.16 16.66 -16.22
CA LYS A 218 -23.13 17.70 -16.42
C LYS A 218 -21.80 17.09 -16.86
N LEU A 219 -21.36 16.02 -16.22
CA LEU A 219 -20.07 15.38 -16.52
C LEU A 219 -20.09 14.57 -17.82
N GLN A 220 -21.25 14.12 -18.30
CA GLN A 220 -21.38 13.49 -19.61
C GLN A 220 -21.05 14.45 -20.76
N THR A 221 -21.32 15.75 -20.57
CA THR A 221 -21.05 16.79 -21.57
C THR A 221 -19.72 17.52 -21.31
N THR A 222 -19.09 17.29 -20.16
CA THR A 222 -17.79 17.86 -19.81
C THR A 222 -16.67 16.98 -20.36
N VAL A 223 -15.95 17.51 -21.36
CA VAL A 223 -14.78 16.83 -21.94
C VAL A 223 -13.51 17.30 -21.22
N GLY A 224 -12.76 16.37 -20.66
CA GLY A 224 -11.47 16.65 -20.03
C GLY A 224 -10.35 16.92 -21.05
N PRO A 225 -9.14 17.19 -20.57
CA PRO A 225 -7.95 17.26 -21.43
C PRO A 225 -7.85 16.02 -22.34
N ASP A 226 -7.35 16.17 -23.56
CA ASP A 226 -7.15 15.07 -24.52
C ASP A 226 -8.40 14.21 -24.81
N GLY A 227 -9.60 14.81 -24.69
CA GLY A 227 -10.86 14.13 -24.99
C GLY A 227 -11.35 13.19 -23.88
N ILE A 228 -10.81 13.29 -22.66
CA ILE A 228 -11.14 12.37 -21.56
C ILE A 228 -12.62 12.48 -21.18
N ASN A 229 -13.29 11.33 -21.10
CA ASN A 229 -14.59 11.21 -20.46
C ASN A 229 -14.40 10.84 -18.98
N TYR A 230 -14.67 11.78 -18.08
CA TYR A 230 -14.46 11.61 -16.65
C TYR A 230 -15.22 10.43 -16.04
N LEU A 231 -16.38 10.05 -16.60
CA LEU A 231 -17.24 9.01 -16.06
C LEU A 231 -16.87 7.60 -16.54
N ASN A 232 -16.07 7.46 -17.59
CA ASN A 232 -15.71 6.14 -18.08
C ASN A 232 -14.83 5.40 -17.06
N MET A 233 -15.19 4.15 -16.76
CA MET A 233 -14.44 3.27 -15.85
C MET A 233 -13.32 2.48 -16.58
N LEU A 234 -13.28 2.57 -17.90
CA LEU A 234 -12.23 2.05 -18.78
C LEU A 234 -11.75 3.20 -19.69
N PRO A 235 -10.47 3.24 -20.09
CA PRO A 235 -9.99 4.25 -21.03
C PRO A 235 -10.59 4.05 -22.42
N ASP A 236 -10.50 5.10 -23.25
CA ASP A 236 -10.79 5.00 -24.69
C ASP A 236 -9.62 4.36 -25.43
N PHE A 237 -9.81 3.13 -25.89
CA PHE A 237 -8.81 2.37 -26.65
C PHE A 237 -8.71 2.76 -28.12
N THR A 238 -9.62 3.60 -28.63
CA THR A 238 -9.68 3.99 -30.05
C THR A 238 -8.99 5.33 -30.25
N ASN A 239 -9.37 6.35 -29.47
CA ASN A 239 -8.93 7.73 -29.71
C ASN A 239 -7.79 8.18 -28.80
N ASN A 240 -7.52 7.46 -27.69
CA ASN A 240 -6.47 7.82 -26.74
C ASN A 240 -5.67 6.59 -26.28
N TRP A 241 -5.03 5.94 -27.25
CA TRP A 241 -4.25 4.71 -27.04
C TRP A 241 -3.11 4.91 -26.02
N ASP A 242 -2.39 6.03 -26.08
CA ASP A 242 -1.27 6.30 -25.18
C ASP A 242 -1.73 6.40 -23.71
N LEU A 243 -2.87 7.07 -23.46
CA LEU A 243 -3.47 7.11 -22.13
C LEU A 243 -3.95 5.70 -21.72
N ALA A 244 -4.62 4.96 -22.60
CA ALA A 244 -5.07 3.60 -22.31
C ALA A 244 -3.91 2.66 -21.97
N MET A 245 -2.77 2.80 -22.67
CA MET A 245 -1.54 2.12 -22.37
C MET A 245 -1.03 2.47 -20.98
N ALA A 246 -0.96 3.76 -20.65
CA ALA A 246 -0.42 4.25 -19.39
C ALA A 246 -1.28 3.90 -18.15
N ILE A 247 -2.60 4.05 -18.23
CA ILE A 247 -3.47 3.93 -17.05
C ILE A 247 -4.13 2.56 -16.90
N PHE A 248 -4.17 1.73 -17.95
CA PHE A 248 -4.87 0.43 -17.92
C PHE A 248 -3.97 -0.75 -18.33
N ILE A 249 -3.43 -0.73 -19.56
CA ILE A 249 -2.68 -1.88 -20.09
C ILE A 249 -1.42 -2.12 -19.27
N MET A 250 -0.61 -1.09 -19.02
CA MET A 250 0.62 -1.21 -18.24
C MET A 250 0.36 -1.65 -16.78
N PRO A 251 -0.63 -1.06 -16.07
CA PRO A 251 -1.00 -1.52 -14.74
C PRO A 251 -1.38 -3.00 -14.66
N ILE A 252 -2.24 -3.47 -15.56
CA ILE A 252 -2.74 -4.87 -15.57
C ILE A 252 -1.71 -5.86 -16.12
N ALA A 253 -0.94 -5.48 -17.13
CA ALA A 253 -0.01 -6.39 -17.80
C ALA A 253 1.33 -6.52 -17.08
N VAL A 254 1.81 -5.45 -16.44
CA VAL A 254 3.19 -5.37 -15.92
C VAL A 254 3.24 -4.87 -14.49
N GLN A 255 2.65 -3.72 -14.19
CA GLN A 255 2.91 -3.00 -12.94
C GLN A 255 2.62 -3.82 -11.69
N TRP A 256 1.46 -4.50 -11.63
CA TRP A 256 1.01 -5.18 -10.42
C TRP A 256 2.01 -6.23 -9.92
N TRP A 257 2.61 -7.01 -10.83
CA TRP A 257 3.55 -8.07 -10.47
C TRP A 257 5.00 -7.62 -10.50
N ALA A 258 5.33 -6.55 -11.23
CA ALA A 258 6.71 -6.16 -11.48
C ALA A 258 7.23 -5.09 -10.52
N THR A 259 6.36 -4.33 -9.86
CA THR A 259 6.74 -3.21 -8.99
C THR A 259 6.53 -3.51 -7.52
N TRP A 260 7.47 -3.08 -6.67
CA TRP A 260 7.27 -3.05 -5.23
C TRP A 260 6.45 -1.82 -4.81
N TYR A 261 5.38 -2.05 -4.04
CA TYR A 261 4.58 -0.99 -3.42
C TYR A 261 4.11 -1.41 -2.01
N PRO A 262 4.19 -0.54 -0.99
CA PRO A 262 3.71 -0.84 0.36
C PRO A 262 2.22 -1.19 0.37
N GLY A 263 1.86 -2.40 0.83
CA GLY A 263 0.48 -2.89 0.78
C GLY A 263 0.05 -3.55 -0.53
N GLY A 264 0.85 -3.40 -1.59
CA GLY A 264 0.66 -4.02 -2.90
C GLY A 264 1.84 -4.90 -3.33
N GLU A 265 2.78 -5.19 -2.43
CA GLU A 265 4.02 -5.93 -2.74
C GLU A 265 3.69 -7.31 -3.36
N PRO A 266 4.27 -7.63 -4.52
CA PRO A 266 4.15 -8.95 -5.12
C PRO A 266 4.62 -10.03 -4.13
N GLY A 267 3.75 -10.98 -3.80
CA GLY A 267 4.07 -12.04 -2.83
C GLY A 267 3.75 -11.69 -1.36
N GLY A 268 3.16 -10.52 -1.08
CA GLY A 268 2.53 -10.21 0.21
C GLY A 268 3.48 -9.79 1.34
N GLY A 269 4.42 -8.87 1.08
CA GLY A 269 5.38 -8.38 2.08
C GLY A 269 4.92 -7.17 2.91
N SER A 270 5.87 -6.45 3.50
CA SER A 270 5.65 -5.20 4.24
C SER A 270 4.66 -5.35 5.41
N TYR A 271 3.92 -4.29 5.74
CA TYR A 271 2.98 -4.29 6.87
C TYR A 271 1.84 -5.32 6.70
N ILE A 272 1.52 -5.74 5.48
CA ILE A 272 0.57 -6.84 5.22
C ILE A 272 1.14 -8.15 5.76
N ALA A 273 2.43 -8.44 5.49
CA ALA A 273 3.12 -9.59 6.09
C ALA A 273 3.09 -9.51 7.62
N GLN A 274 3.32 -8.35 8.21
CA GLN A 274 3.26 -8.18 9.68
C GLN A 274 1.90 -8.63 10.26
N ARG A 275 0.77 -8.27 9.62
CA ARG A 275 -0.56 -8.69 10.09
C ARG A 275 -0.84 -10.17 9.82
N MET A 276 -0.32 -10.73 8.73
CA MET A 276 -0.38 -12.17 8.49
C MET A 276 0.42 -12.94 9.53
N LEU A 277 1.63 -12.49 9.88
CA LEU A 277 2.49 -13.09 10.91
C LEU A 277 1.87 -12.99 12.32
N ALA A 278 1.16 -11.89 12.61
CA ALA A 278 0.44 -11.68 13.87
C ALA A 278 -0.88 -12.46 13.98
N SER A 279 -1.38 -13.03 12.88
CA SER A 279 -2.66 -13.74 12.86
C SER A 279 -2.62 -15.04 13.68
N LYS A 280 -3.75 -15.42 14.30
CA LYS A 280 -3.81 -16.61 15.16
C LYS A 280 -3.61 -17.93 14.41
N SER A 281 -3.98 -18.00 13.13
CA SER A 281 -3.84 -19.20 12.29
C SER A 281 -3.61 -18.83 10.83
N GLU A 282 -3.18 -19.79 10.02
CA GLU A 282 -3.09 -19.65 8.55
C GLU A 282 -4.45 -19.29 7.92
N LYS A 283 -5.55 -19.83 8.46
CA LYS A 283 -6.91 -19.50 8.01
C LYS A 283 -7.24 -18.05 8.29
N ASP A 284 -6.78 -17.54 9.43
CA ASP A 284 -7.00 -16.14 9.80
C ASP A 284 -6.16 -15.18 8.97
N ALA A 285 -4.90 -15.52 8.70
CA ALA A 285 -4.05 -14.75 7.80
C ALA A 285 -4.71 -14.62 6.41
N LEU A 286 -5.16 -15.75 5.83
CA LEU A 286 -5.85 -15.75 4.54
C LEU A 286 -7.12 -14.90 4.55
N LYS A 287 -8.02 -15.12 5.53
CA LYS A 287 -9.28 -14.37 5.63
C LYS A 287 -9.06 -12.87 5.86
N SER A 288 -8.01 -12.50 6.60
CA SER A 288 -7.68 -11.10 6.86
C SER A 288 -7.33 -10.35 5.57
N VAL A 289 -6.49 -10.96 4.72
CA VAL A 289 -6.09 -10.36 3.43
C VAL A 289 -7.25 -10.36 2.44
N LEU A 290 -8.10 -11.39 2.44
CA LEU A 290 -9.29 -11.42 1.58
C LEU A 290 -10.27 -10.29 1.94
N PHE A 291 -10.58 -10.15 3.24
CA PHE A 291 -11.41 -9.05 3.72
C PHE A 291 -10.79 -7.69 3.42
N PHE A 292 -9.47 -7.55 3.63
CA PHE A 292 -8.74 -6.34 3.29
C PHE A 292 -8.95 -5.94 1.83
N ASN A 293 -8.75 -6.85 0.87
CA ASN A 293 -8.89 -6.54 -0.55
C ASN A 293 -10.33 -6.14 -0.92
N VAL A 294 -11.33 -6.82 -0.36
CA VAL A 294 -12.75 -6.47 -0.58
C VAL A 294 -13.03 -5.06 -0.04
N ALA A 295 -12.67 -4.78 1.19
CA ALA A 295 -12.94 -3.48 1.82
C ALA A 295 -12.10 -2.34 1.21
N HIS A 296 -10.85 -2.61 0.84
CA HIS A 296 -9.93 -1.66 0.23
C HIS A 296 -10.42 -1.19 -1.15
N ILE A 297 -10.88 -2.12 -1.99
CA ILE A 297 -11.26 -1.82 -3.38
C ILE A 297 -12.75 -1.50 -3.52
N VAL A 298 -13.65 -2.11 -2.74
CA VAL A 298 -15.10 -1.92 -2.94
C VAL A 298 -15.66 -0.79 -2.07
N LEU A 299 -15.31 -0.74 -0.78
CA LEU A 299 -16.00 0.15 0.18
C LEU A 299 -15.52 1.60 0.13
N ARG A 300 -14.20 1.78 0.02
CA ARG A 300 -13.53 3.07 0.17
C ARG A 300 -13.55 4.00 -1.05
N PRO A 301 -13.40 3.52 -2.31
CA PRO A 301 -13.05 4.42 -3.41
C PRO A 301 -14.16 5.33 -3.87
N TRP A 302 -15.39 4.81 -3.93
CA TRP A 302 -16.54 5.54 -4.45
C TRP A 302 -16.81 6.86 -3.73
N PRO A 303 -16.80 6.92 -2.39
CA PRO A 303 -16.88 8.19 -1.68
C PRO A 303 -15.88 9.24 -2.18
N TRP A 304 -14.61 8.90 -2.38
CA TRP A 304 -13.62 9.86 -2.87
C TRP A 304 -13.79 10.19 -4.34
N ILE A 305 -14.11 9.21 -5.18
CA ILE A 305 -14.39 9.42 -6.60
C ILE A 305 -15.56 10.40 -6.76
N LEU A 306 -16.62 10.26 -5.98
CA LEU A 306 -17.76 11.20 -6.01
C LEU A 306 -17.36 12.61 -5.61
N VAL A 307 -16.55 12.78 -4.55
CA VAL A 307 -16.03 14.11 -4.17
C VAL A 307 -15.16 14.70 -5.28
N ALA A 308 -14.31 13.88 -5.90
CA ALA A 308 -13.45 14.31 -7.00
C ALA A 308 -14.25 14.73 -8.24
N LEU A 309 -15.27 13.95 -8.63
CA LEU A 309 -16.17 14.29 -9.73
C LEU A 309 -16.97 15.56 -9.45
N ALA A 310 -17.50 15.72 -8.23
CA ALA A 310 -18.17 16.95 -7.80
C ALA A 310 -17.22 18.17 -7.87
N SER A 311 -15.95 17.99 -7.52
CA SER A 311 -14.95 19.06 -7.58
C SER A 311 -14.70 19.59 -8.98
N LEU A 312 -14.92 18.78 -10.04
CA LEU A 312 -14.78 19.23 -11.44
C LEU A 312 -15.89 20.21 -11.84
N ILE A 313 -17.03 20.18 -11.15
CA ILE A 313 -18.15 21.09 -11.38
C ILE A 313 -17.98 22.36 -10.54
N VAL A 314 -17.63 22.21 -9.26
CA VAL A 314 -17.50 23.33 -8.32
C VAL A 314 -16.24 24.15 -8.58
N TYR A 315 -15.14 23.47 -8.90
CA TYR A 315 -13.84 24.08 -9.23
C TYR A 315 -13.30 23.51 -10.54
N PRO A 316 -13.81 23.94 -11.70
CA PRO A 316 -13.38 23.43 -13.00
C PRO A 316 -11.87 23.56 -13.23
N GLN A 317 -11.27 24.67 -12.80
CA GLN A 317 -9.85 24.98 -12.95
C GLN A 317 -9.16 25.10 -11.59
N LEU A 318 -7.84 24.93 -11.57
CA LEU A 318 -7.05 25.13 -10.35
C LEU A 318 -7.07 26.61 -9.89
N GLY A 319 -7.24 27.55 -10.83
CA GLY A 319 -7.38 28.97 -10.52
C GLY A 319 -8.59 29.27 -9.62
N ASP A 320 -9.70 28.56 -9.84
CA ASP A 320 -10.93 28.73 -9.05
C ASP A 320 -10.69 28.37 -7.57
N ILE A 321 -9.86 27.34 -7.32
CA ILE A 321 -9.47 26.95 -5.96
C ILE A 321 -8.55 27.99 -5.35
N ALA A 322 -7.57 28.49 -6.10
CA ALA A 322 -6.65 29.52 -5.62
C ALA A 322 -7.36 30.85 -5.29
N GLU A 323 -8.45 31.16 -6.00
CA GLU A 323 -9.31 32.31 -5.72
C GLU A 323 -10.14 32.09 -4.44
N ALA A 324 -10.74 30.91 -4.28
CA ALA A 324 -11.53 30.55 -3.11
C ALA A 324 -10.72 30.47 -1.81
N PHE A 325 -9.43 30.13 -1.89
CA PHE A 325 -8.54 29.94 -0.73
C PHE A 325 -7.28 30.81 -0.83
N PRO A 326 -7.33 32.09 -0.40
CA PRO A 326 -6.21 33.03 -0.49
C PRO A 326 -4.91 32.56 0.20
N VAL A 327 -5.00 31.67 1.20
CA VAL A 327 -3.82 31.07 1.85
C VAL A 327 -2.91 30.35 0.85
N LEU A 328 -3.46 29.81 -0.23
CA LEU A 328 -2.72 29.11 -1.28
C LEU A 328 -1.90 30.05 -2.17
N LYS A 329 -2.25 31.35 -2.21
CA LYS A 329 -1.46 32.35 -2.94
C LYS A 329 -0.09 32.57 -2.30
N ASN A 330 0.02 32.36 -0.99
CA ASN A 330 1.28 32.51 -0.24
C ASN A 330 2.12 31.22 -0.24
N GLU A 331 1.52 30.08 -0.59
CA GLU A 331 2.17 28.76 -0.68
C GLU A 331 1.83 28.10 -2.04
N PRO A 332 2.25 28.68 -3.18
CA PRO A 332 1.88 28.18 -4.52
C PRO A 332 2.34 26.74 -4.78
N ALA A 333 3.37 26.26 -4.06
CA ALA A 333 3.82 24.87 -4.11
C ALA A 333 2.74 23.85 -3.65
N LEU A 334 1.71 24.29 -2.93
CA LEU A 334 0.63 23.41 -2.48
C LEU A 334 -0.49 23.26 -3.52
N LEU A 335 -0.57 24.15 -4.52
CA LEU A 335 -1.63 24.16 -5.53
C LEU A 335 -1.45 23.00 -6.54
N GLY A 336 -2.38 22.07 -6.54
CA GLY A 336 -2.41 20.92 -7.46
C GLY A 336 -3.80 20.31 -7.54
N HIS A 337 -4.03 19.33 -8.43
CA HIS A 337 -5.35 18.68 -8.51
C HIS A 337 -5.72 17.91 -7.24
N ASP A 338 -4.72 17.48 -6.46
CA ASP A 338 -4.89 16.81 -5.18
C ASP A 338 -5.57 17.69 -4.11
N ILE A 339 -5.43 19.01 -4.22
CA ILE A 339 -6.00 19.98 -3.27
C ILE A 339 -7.51 20.18 -3.42
N ALA A 340 -8.10 19.70 -4.52
CA ALA A 340 -9.53 19.80 -4.74
C ALA A 340 -10.32 18.99 -3.71
N TYR A 341 -9.75 17.91 -3.14
CA TYR A 341 -10.40 17.15 -2.09
C TYR A 341 -10.63 17.99 -0.82
N PRO A 342 -9.58 18.55 -0.17
CA PRO A 342 -9.79 19.41 1.00
C PRO A 342 -10.60 20.67 0.70
N ALA A 343 -10.49 21.23 -0.51
CA ALA A 343 -11.32 22.37 -0.93
C ALA A 343 -12.83 22.05 -0.91
N MET A 344 -13.21 20.82 -1.26
CA MET A 344 -14.61 20.38 -1.20
C MET A 344 -15.11 20.17 0.23
N LEU A 345 -14.25 19.98 1.23
CA LEU A 345 -14.69 19.69 2.61
C LEU A 345 -15.42 20.87 3.28
N PHE A 346 -15.30 22.09 2.75
CA PHE A 346 -16.04 23.27 3.25
C PHE A 346 -17.55 23.20 3.00
N CYS A 347 -18.03 22.24 2.21
CA CYS A 347 -19.47 21.98 2.07
C CYS A 347 -20.09 21.31 3.31
N LEU A 348 -19.27 20.82 4.25
CA LEU A 348 -19.76 20.07 5.40
C LEU A 348 -20.44 20.99 6.42
N PRO A 349 -21.67 20.66 6.87
CA PRO A 349 -22.32 21.41 7.93
C PRO A 349 -21.66 21.16 9.28
N VAL A 350 -22.02 22.00 10.25
CA VAL A 350 -21.60 21.89 11.64
C VAL A 350 -21.87 20.48 12.17
N GLY A 351 -20.91 19.94 12.91
CA GLY A 351 -20.90 18.58 13.41
C GLY A 351 -20.18 17.61 12.46
N PHE A 352 -20.53 17.64 11.17
CA PHE A 352 -19.87 16.82 10.16
C PHE A 352 -18.48 17.35 9.78
N MET A 353 -18.27 18.67 9.90
CA MET A 353 -16.93 19.24 9.82
C MET A 353 -16.02 18.69 10.93
N GLY A 354 -16.48 18.65 12.18
CA GLY A 354 -15.75 18.02 13.29
C GLY A 354 -15.50 16.53 13.09
N LEU A 355 -16.51 15.80 12.60
CA LEU A 355 -16.37 14.39 12.23
C LEU A 355 -15.27 14.20 11.18
N MET A 356 -15.25 15.05 10.14
CA MET A 356 -14.25 15.00 9.08
C MET A 356 -12.84 15.30 9.61
N ILE A 357 -12.67 16.36 10.41
CA ILE A 357 -11.38 16.69 11.02
C ILE A 357 -10.89 15.51 11.88
N GLY A 358 -11.76 14.97 12.73
CA GLY A 358 -11.45 13.79 13.54
C GLY A 358 -11.12 12.57 12.68
N GLY A 359 -11.86 12.32 11.60
CA GLY A 359 -11.63 11.25 10.64
C GLY A 359 -10.30 11.36 9.92
N LEU A 360 -9.88 12.56 9.53
CA LEU A 360 -8.59 12.81 8.89
C LEU A 360 -7.42 12.65 9.87
N ILE A 361 -7.58 13.08 11.12
CA ILE A 361 -6.60 12.78 12.18
C ILE A 361 -6.49 11.27 12.39
N CYS A 362 -7.62 10.56 12.41
CA CYS A 362 -7.66 9.09 12.47
C CYS A 362 -6.92 8.46 11.28
N ALA A 363 -7.17 8.92 10.05
CA ALA A 363 -6.54 8.40 8.84
C ALA A 363 -5.03 8.57 8.86
N ASN A 364 -4.56 9.77 9.19
CA ASN A 364 -3.15 10.04 9.36
C ASN A 364 -2.53 9.19 10.49
N SER A 365 -3.22 9.06 11.63
CA SER A 365 -2.70 8.33 12.79
C SER A 365 -2.53 6.82 12.52
N SER A 366 -3.55 6.17 11.95
CA SER A 366 -3.51 4.73 11.60
C SER A 366 -2.28 4.37 10.74
N THR A 367 -2.02 5.16 9.70
CA THR A 367 -0.86 4.94 8.82
C THR A 367 0.45 5.23 9.53
N MET A 368 0.55 6.36 10.24
CA MET A 368 1.74 6.72 11.00
C MET A 368 2.09 5.67 12.08
N LEU A 369 1.12 5.24 12.89
CA LEU A 369 1.32 4.23 13.93
C LEU A 369 1.81 2.89 13.33
N THR A 370 1.27 2.51 12.18
CA THR A 370 1.70 1.31 11.46
C THR A 370 3.15 1.42 11.01
N HIS A 371 3.50 2.51 10.32
CA HIS A 371 4.84 2.70 9.78
C HIS A 371 5.89 2.92 10.88
N LEU A 372 5.51 3.58 11.98
CA LEU A 372 6.37 3.72 13.15
C LEU A 372 6.64 2.38 13.85
N ASN A 373 5.62 1.53 14.00
CA ASN A 373 5.79 0.20 14.61
C ASN A 373 6.56 -0.76 13.69
N TRP A 374 6.18 -0.83 12.42
CA TRP A 374 6.78 -1.69 11.40
C TRP A 374 8.25 -1.31 11.14
N GLY A 375 8.53 -0.02 10.92
CA GLY A 375 9.89 0.47 10.73
C GLY A 375 10.77 0.27 11.97
N ALA A 376 10.24 0.54 13.16
CA ALA A 376 10.97 0.27 14.40
C ALA A 376 11.30 -1.23 14.56
N SER A 377 10.40 -2.12 14.14
CA SER A 377 10.66 -3.56 14.12
C SER A 377 11.87 -3.87 13.25
N TYR A 378 11.95 -3.33 12.03
CA TYR A 378 13.11 -3.55 11.16
C TYR A 378 14.41 -3.01 11.74
N LEU A 379 14.41 -1.75 12.18
CA LEU A 379 15.63 -1.11 12.70
C LEU A 379 16.12 -1.78 13.98
N VAL A 380 15.22 -2.30 14.81
CA VAL A 380 15.60 -2.90 16.09
C VAL A 380 15.81 -4.40 15.99
N HIS A 381 14.86 -5.14 15.46
CA HIS A 381 14.95 -6.60 15.38
C HIS A 381 15.93 -7.05 14.28
N ASP A 382 15.82 -6.48 13.09
CA ASP A 382 16.56 -6.95 11.91
C ASP A 382 17.92 -6.30 11.74
N PHE A 383 18.11 -5.07 12.26
CA PHE A 383 19.41 -4.40 12.23
C PHE A 383 20.12 -4.43 13.58
N TYR A 384 19.58 -3.73 14.57
CA TYR A 384 20.27 -3.46 15.83
C TYR A 384 20.54 -4.74 16.64
N ARG A 385 19.50 -5.53 16.92
CA ARG A 385 19.61 -6.81 17.62
C ARG A 385 20.47 -7.77 16.82
N ARG A 386 20.26 -7.88 15.52
CA ARG A 386 20.96 -8.88 14.71
C ARG A 386 22.45 -8.60 14.51
N PHE A 387 22.87 -7.33 14.37
CA PHE A 387 24.23 -6.96 13.95
C PHE A 387 25.02 -6.13 14.96
N LEU A 388 24.37 -5.30 15.78
CA LEU A 388 25.05 -4.38 16.69
C LEU A 388 25.10 -4.91 18.13
N LYS A 389 23.98 -5.43 18.63
CA LYS A 389 23.81 -5.85 20.02
C LYS A 389 22.91 -7.10 20.13
N PRO A 390 23.45 -8.32 19.92
CA PRO A 390 22.66 -9.57 19.86
C PRO A 390 22.21 -10.17 21.19
N ASN A 391 22.88 -9.85 22.29
CA ASN A 391 22.69 -10.53 23.58
C ASN A 391 22.16 -9.59 24.68
N GLU A 392 21.38 -8.58 24.31
CA GLU A 392 20.73 -7.69 25.26
C GLU A 392 19.37 -8.22 25.74
N THR A 393 18.87 -7.64 26.84
CA THR A 393 17.58 -8.03 27.41
C THR A 393 16.39 -7.60 26.55
N GLU A 394 15.26 -8.29 26.65
CA GLU A 394 14.03 -7.88 25.93
C GLU A 394 13.57 -6.46 26.30
N LYS A 395 13.80 -6.02 27.55
CA LYS A 395 13.53 -4.64 27.97
C LYS A 395 14.36 -3.61 27.19
N HIS A 396 15.62 -3.95 26.92
CA HIS A 396 16.51 -3.12 26.11
C HIS A 396 16.00 -2.98 24.67
N TYR A 397 15.62 -4.09 24.03
CA TYR A 397 15.09 -4.02 22.65
C TYR A 397 13.77 -3.25 22.56
N VAL A 398 12.88 -3.38 23.55
CA VAL A 398 11.66 -2.55 23.59
C VAL A 398 12.00 -1.07 23.74
N MET A 399 13.00 -0.71 24.56
CA MET A 399 13.46 0.67 24.69
C MET A 399 14.06 1.20 23.38
N MET A 400 14.88 0.40 22.70
CA MET A 400 15.41 0.76 21.38
C MET A 400 14.30 0.90 20.34
N GLY A 401 13.22 0.11 20.45
CA GLY A 401 12.02 0.25 19.63
C GLY A 401 11.40 1.64 19.74
N ARG A 402 11.28 2.15 20.98
CA ARG A 402 10.78 3.50 21.25
C ARG A 402 11.67 4.59 20.68
N TRP A 403 12.99 4.46 20.82
CA TRP A 403 13.93 5.42 20.21
C TRP A 403 13.90 5.37 18.68
N ALA A 404 13.78 4.18 18.08
CA ALA A 404 13.63 4.04 16.64
C ALA A 404 12.33 4.71 16.14
N THR A 405 11.21 4.59 16.87
CA THR A 405 9.97 5.33 16.59
C THR A 405 10.19 6.83 16.57
N VAL A 406 10.90 7.40 17.55
CA VAL A 406 11.21 8.84 17.59
C VAL A 406 12.06 9.24 16.38
N LEU A 407 13.14 8.49 16.11
CA LEU A 407 14.03 8.72 14.96
C LEU A 407 13.27 8.72 13.64
N LEU A 408 12.40 7.72 13.43
CA LEU A 408 11.61 7.58 12.22
C LEU A 408 10.65 8.75 12.00
N PHE A 409 10.00 9.22 13.07
CA PHE A 409 9.11 10.37 12.96
C PHE A 409 9.86 11.64 12.54
N PHE A 410 10.98 11.96 13.18
CA PHE A 410 11.77 13.13 12.81
C PHE A 410 12.37 13.02 11.40
N GLY A 411 12.79 11.82 11.00
CA GLY A 411 13.23 11.55 9.63
C GLY A 411 12.12 11.81 8.60
N ALA A 412 10.90 11.33 8.86
CA ALA A 412 9.75 11.58 8.01
C ALA A 412 9.35 13.07 7.98
N ALA A 413 9.30 13.73 9.14
CA ALA A 413 8.96 15.14 9.24
C ALA A 413 9.93 16.04 8.46
N GLY A 414 11.24 15.72 8.45
CA GLY A 414 12.21 16.41 7.61
C GLY A 414 11.96 16.21 6.11
N MET A 415 11.61 14.99 5.70
CA MET A 415 11.34 14.66 4.29
C MET A 415 10.09 15.35 3.72
N VAL A 416 9.14 15.78 4.56
CA VAL A 416 7.93 16.52 4.12
C VAL A 416 8.28 17.79 3.32
N TYR A 417 9.38 18.44 3.66
CA TYR A 417 9.83 19.66 2.98
C TYR A 417 10.45 19.41 1.59
N LEU A 418 10.65 18.15 1.23
CA LEU A 418 11.20 17.73 -0.06
C LEU A 418 10.12 17.18 -1.02
N LEU A 419 8.86 17.14 -0.58
CA LEU A 419 7.74 16.55 -1.32
C LEU A 419 6.70 17.62 -1.69
N ASP A 420 6.20 17.54 -2.93
CA ASP A 420 5.19 18.47 -3.47
C ASP A 420 3.78 17.84 -3.51
N THR A 421 3.67 16.61 -4.04
CA THR A 421 2.39 15.89 -4.13
C THR A 421 2.51 14.41 -3.76
N ALA A 422 1.39 13.79 -3.34
CA ALA A 422 1.32 12.35 -3.09
C ALA A 422 1.48 11.52 -4.38
N LYS A 423 1.04 12.05 -5.53
CA LYS A 423 1.13 11.38 -6.83
C LYS A 423 2.57 11.25 -7.31
N ASP A 424 3.39 12.28 -7.14
CA ASP A 424 4.80 12.23 -7.55
C ASP A 424 5.59 11.24 -6.70
N ALA A 425 5.34 11.22 -5.39
CA ALA A 425 5.94 10.25 -4.49
C ALA A 425 5.51 8.81 -4.82
N PHE A 426 4.24 8.61 -5.17
CA PHE A 426 3.72 7.32 -5.65
C PHE A 426 4.49 6.85 -6.89
N ASP A 427 4.67 7.71 -7.90
CA ASP A 427 5.37 7.37 -9.13
C ASP A 427 6.85 7.04 -8.90
N VAL A 428 7.54 7.81 -8.04
CA VAL A 428 8.94 7.57 -7.68
C VAL A 428 9.11 6.22 -6.97
N ILE A 429 8.22 5.88 -6.04
CA ILE A 429 8.26 4.59 -5.34
C ILE A 429 8.07 3.44 -6.33
N LEU A 430 7.12 3.55 -7.25
CA LEU A 430 6.90 2.52 -8.28
C LEU A 430 8.10 2.33 -9.19
N GLN A 431 8.76 3.42 -9.60
CA GLN A 431 9.95 3.35 -10.45
C GLN A 431 11.13 2.71 -9.73
N ILE A 432 11.39 3.06 -8.47
CA ILE A 432 12.50 2.44 -7.72
C ILE A 432 12.21 0.96 -7.39
N GLY A 433 10.93 0.61 -7.22
CA GLY A 433 10.49 -0.77 -7.01
C GLY A 433 10.40 -1.61 -8.29
N ALA A 434 10.65 -1.04 -9.47
CA ALA A 434 10.41 -1.71 -10.74
C ALA A 434 11.40 -2.88 -10.99
N GLY A 435 10.89 -4.03 -11.40
CA GLY A 435 11.68 -5.19 -11.78
C GLY A 435 12.05 -6.14 -10.63
N THR A 436 11.81 -5.76 -9.37
CA THR A 436 12.04 -6.66 -8.22
C THR A 436 10.86 -7.60 -7.98
N GLY A 437 9.68 -7.30 -8.50
CA GLY A 437 8.45 -8.03 -8.18
C GLY A 437 8.44 -9.51 -8.58
N LEU A 438 9.02 -9.86 -9.73
CA LEU A 438 9.11 -11.26 -10.17
C LEU A 438 9.93 -12.13 -9.20
N ILE A 439 10.97 -11.57 -8.57
CA ILE A 439 11.75 -12.27 -7.55
C ILE A 439 10.90 -12.51 -6.31
N TYR A 440 10.13 -11.50 -5.87
CA TYR A 440 9.32 -11.61 -4.67
C TYR A 440 8.21 -12.66 -4.80
N LEU A 441 7.69 -12.86 -6.02
CA LEU A 441 6.79 -13.95 -6.36
C LEU A 441 7.52 -15.30 -6.41
N LEU A 442 8.58 -15.39 -7.23
CA LEU A 442 9.25 -16.67 -7.53
C LEU A 442 10.07 -17.23 -6.37
N ARG A 443 10.55 -16.42 -5.43
CA ARG A 443 11.39 -16.89 -4.30
C ARG A 443 10.70 -17.93 -3.42
N TRP A 444 9.37 -17.93 -3.41
CA TRP A 444 8.54 -18.92 -2.72
C TRP A 444 8.48 -20.25 -3.46
N PHE A 445 8.52 -20.24 -4.79
CA PHE A 445 8.25 -21.41 -5.63
C PHE A 445 9.49 -21.95 -6.36
N TRP A 446 10.59 -21.21 -6.35
CA TRP A 446 11.84 -21.58 -7.01
C TRP A 446 13.01 -21.61 -6.02
N TRP A 447 13.50 -22.83 -5.76
CA TRP A 447 14.61 -23.10 -4.85
C TRP A 447 15.92 -22.38 -5.23
N ARG A 448 16.15 -22.13 -6.53
CA ARG A 448 17.44 -21.62 -7.05
C ARG A 448 17.70 -20.16 -6.71
N ILE A 449 16.65 -19.37 -6.48
CA ILE A 449 16.78 -17.98 -6.02
C ILE A 449 17.55 -17.99 -4.70
N ASN A 450 18.54 -17.11 -4.59
CA ASN A 450 19.38 -16.92 -3.42
C ASN A 450 19.46 -15.45 -3.03
N ALA A 451 20.15 -15.15 -1.93
CA ALA A 451 20.30 -13.79 -1.41
C ALA A 451 20.96 -12.82 -2.41
N TRP A 452 21.88 -13.28 -3.27
CA TRP A 452 22.52 -12.40 -4.25
C TRP A 452 21.55 -11.96 -5.36
N CYS A 453 20.60 -12.80 -5.75
CA CYS A 453 19.54 -12.41 -6.68
C CYS A 453 18.75 -11.20 -6.14
N GLU A 454 18.41 -11.23 -4.85
CA GLU A 454 17.69 -10.15 -4.17
C GLU A 454 18.53 -8.85 -4.18
N VAL A 455 19.81 -8.92 -3.79
CA VAL A 455 20.72 -7.75 -3.83
C VAL A 455 20.84 -7.18 -5.23
N THR A 456 21.18 -8.03 -6.21
CA THR A 456 21.40 -7.62 -7.58
C THR A 456 20.18 -6.90 -8.13
N ALA A 457 18.98 -7.42 -7.88
CA ALA A 457 17.76 -6.84 -8.42
C ALA A 457 17.45 -5.46 -7.85
N MET A 458 17.60 -5.29 -6.53
CA MET A 458 17.39 -4.00 -5.89
C MET A 458 18.42 -2.97 -6.38
N VAL A 459 19.70 -3.37 -6.47
CA VAL A 459 20.76 -2.47 -6.93
C VAL A 459 20.59 -2.12 -8.41
N SER A 460 20.32 -3.10 -9.28
CA SER A 460 20.12 -2.88 -10.71
C SER A 460 18.91 -1.99 -10.99
N SER A 461 17.80 -2.23 -10.28
CA SER A 461 16.58 -1.44 -10.40
C SER A 461 16.84 0.01 -9.96
N PHE A 462 17.43 0.19 -8.78
CA PHE A 462 17.77 1.52 -8.27
C PHE A 462 18.70 2.29 -9.22
N LEU A 463 19.78 1.67 -9.71
CA LEU A 463 20.73 2.32 -10.60
C LEU A 463 20.09 2.74 -11.93
N ILE A 464 19.23 1.89 -12.51
CA ILE A 464 18.50 2.24 -13.73
C ILE A 464 17.49 3.34 -13.48
N SER A 465 16.73 3.29 -12.40
CA SER A 465 15.75 4.32 -12.08
C SER A 465 16.42 5.67 -11.86
N VAL A 466 17.57 5.69 -11.16
CA VAL A 466 18.40 6.91 -11.04
C VAL A 466 18.91 7.38 -12.41
N ALA A 467 19.40 6.47 -13.26
CA ALA A 467 19.86 6.82 -14.61
C ALA A 467 18.74 7.46 -15.44
N PHE A 468 17.52 6.91 -15.41
CA PHE A 468 16.37 7.48 -16.10
C PHE A 468 15.93 8.82 -15.52
N LEU A 469 15.92 8.98 -14.20
CA LEU A 469 15.63 10.26 -13.56
C LEU A 469 16.63 11.34 -13.99
N VAL A 470 17.93 11.01 -14.05
CA VAL A 470 18.97 11.91 -14.52
C VAL A 470 18.78 12.23 -16.01
N LEU A 471 18.55 11.23 -16.86
CA LEU A 471 18.35 11.42 -18.30
C LEU A 471 17.12 12.30 -18.60
N ASN A 472 15.99 12.04 -17.95
CA ASN A 472 14.77 12.82 -18.13
C ASN A 472 14.94 14.26 -17.59
N LYS A 473 15.67 14.45 -16.48
CA LYS A 473 16.00 15.78 -15.97
C LYS A 473 16.93 16.54 -16.91
N LEU A 474 17.93 15.87 -17.49
CA LEU A 474 18.82 16.46 -18.50
C LEU A 474 18.04 16.83 -19.76
N HIS A 475 17.14 15.96 -20.23
CA HIS A 475 16.25 16.27 -21.35
C HIS A 475 15.41 17.52 -21.08
N TYR A 476 14.80 17.62 -19.88
CA TYR A 476 14.01 18.80 -19.49
C TYR A 476 14.85 20.09 -19.45
N ILE A 477 16.06 20.06 -18.87
CA ILE A 477 16.96 21.21 -18.85
C ILE A 477 17.34 21.62 -20.29
N HIS A 478 17.55 20.64 -21.16
CA HIS A 478 17.90 20.87 -22.56
C HIS A 478 16.76 21.51 -23.37
N THR A 479 15.51 21.15 -23.09
CA THR A 479 14.32 21.72 -23.76
C THR A 479 13.89 23.07 -23.18
N ALA A 480 14.13 23.33 -21.88
CA ALA A 480 13.75 24.58 -21.23
C ALA A 480 14.72 25.75 -21.45
N ALA A 481 15.98 25.49 -21.83
CA ALA A 481 17.01 26.52 -22.07
C ALA A 481 17.76 26.30 -23.39
N PRO A 482 17.15 26.59 -24.56
CA PRO A 482 17.72 26.31 -25.88
C PRO A 482 19.04 27.05 -26.16
N GLU A 483 19.35 28.15 -25.48
CA GLU A 483 20.60 28.92 -25.66
C GLU A 483 21.84 28.21 -25.12
N LEU A 484 21.71 27.37 -24.08
CA LEU A 484 22.79 26.50 -23.61
C LEU A 484 23.06 25.32 -24.57
N CYS A 485 22.05 24.93 -25.35
CA CYS A 485 22.12 23.82 -26.31
C CYS A 485 23.01 24.15 -27.52
N GLU A 486 23.16 25.42 -27.90
CA GLU A 486 24.01 25.81 -29.03
C GLU A 486 25.49 25.42 -28.83
N LYS A 487 26.00 25.48 -27.59
CA LYS A 487 27.33 24.95 -27.21
C LYS A 487 27.39 23.41 -27.10
N CYS A 488 26.26 22.76 -26.81
CA CYS A 488 26.17 21.30 -26.75
C CYS A 488 26.13 20.67 -28.16
N LYS A 489 25.53 21.35 -29.15
CA LYS A 489 25.52 20.94 -30.57
C LYS A 489 26.91 20.79 -31.14
N THR A 490 27.84 21.67 -30.75
CA THR A 490 29.25 21.60 -31.17
C THR A 490 30.04 20.42 -30.59
N HIS A 491 29.53 19.73 -29.54
CA HIS A 491 30.20 18.57 -28.91
C HIS A 491 29.50 17.23 -29.18
N GLY A 492 28.45 17.18 -30.01
CA GLY A 492 27.77 15.94 -30.39
C GLY A 492 26.87 15.31 -29.30
N ILE A 493 26.45 16.07 -28.28
CA ILE A 493 25.63 15.58 -27.14
C ILE A 493 24.16 16.00 -27.30
N CYS A 494 23.56 15.83 -28.48
CA CYS A 494 22.33 16.57 -28.81
C CYS A 494 21.02 15.81 -29.02
N ASP A 495 20.99 14.50 -28.82
CA ASP A 495 19.72 13.75 -28.82
C ASP A 495 19.61 12.91 -27.56
N ILE A 496 19.21 13.53 -26.45
CA ILE A 496 18.81 12.78 -25.24
C ILE A 496 17.32 12.44 -25.40
N PRO A 497 16.94 11.18 -25.65
CA PRO A 497 15.54 10.81 -25.83
C PRO A 497 14.76 10.96 -24.52
N TYR A 498 13.57 11.57 -24.58
CA TYR A 498 12.60 11.50 -23.49
C TYR A 498 12.06 10.08 -23.39
N LEU A 499 12.20 9.46 -22.22
CA LEU A 499 11.63 8.15 -21.93
C LEU A 499 10.39 8.34 -21.08
N SER A 500 9.24 7.99 -21.66
CA SER A 500 7.96 7.95 -20.94
C SER A 500 8.01 6.91 -19.82
N THR A 501 7.23 7.13 -18.76
CA THR A 501 7.24 6.31 -17.54
C THR A 501 7.00 4.82 -17.81
N ASP A 502 6.13 4.50 -18.76
CA ASP A 502 5.84 3.14 -19.21
C ASP A 502 7.07 2.45 -19.84
N LYS A 503 7.82 3.18 -20.68
CA LYS A 503 9.07 2.67 -21.28
C LYS A 503 10.14 2.47 -20.21
N CYS A 504 10.30 3.44 -19.31
CA CYS A 504 11.20 3.30 -18.17
C CYS A 504 10.87 2.06 -17.34
N LEU A 505 9.58 1.82 -17.05
CA LEU A 505 9.12 0.64 -16.32
C LEU A 505 9.50 -0.65 -17.06
N LEU A 506 9.14 -0.79 -18.34
CA LEU A 506 9.43 -1.99 -19.13
C LEU A 506 10.94 -2.30 -19.22
N ILE A 507 11.75 -1.28 -19.53
CA ILE A 507 13.21 -1.45 -19.65
C ILE A 507 13.79 -1.85 -18.29
N THR A 508 13.37 -1.21 -17.21
CA THR A 508 13.84 -1.54 -15.85
C THR A 508 13.47 -2.97 -15.48
N VAL A 509 12.25 -3.41 -15.79
CA VAL A 509 11.77 -4.76 -15.52
C VAL A 509 12.58 -5.80 -16.30
N VAL A 510 12.78 -5.61 -17.60
CA VAL A 510 13.55 -6.53 -18.44
C VAL A 510 15.00 -6.61 -17.98
N PHE A 511 15.65 -5.46 -17.78
CA PHE A 511 17.06 -5.40 -17.37
C PHE A 511 17.27 -6.02 -15.99
N THR A 512 16.49 -5.58 -15.00
CA THR A 512 16.56 -6.12 -13.63
C THR A 512 16.32 -7.62 -13.64
N THR A 513 15.35 -8.09 -14.46
CA THR A 513 15.06 -9.51 -14.62
C THR A 513 16.25 -10.29 -15.17
N ALA A 514 16.89 -9.78 -16.22
CA ALA A 514 18.11 -10.37 -16.76
C ALA A 514 19.23 -10.42 -15.71
N CYS A 515 19.48 -9.32 -14.99
CA CYS A 515 20.54 -9.25 -13.98
C CYS A 515 20.37 -10.30 -12.87
N TRP A 516 19.17 -10.42 -12.28
CA TRP A 516 18.97 -11.37 -11.19
C TRP A 516 18.90 -12.81 -11.68
N LEU A 517 18.41 -13.08 -12.90
CA LEU A 517 18.46 -14.42 -13.50
C LEU A 517 19.91 -14.85 -13.77
N ILE A 518 20.73 -13.98 -14.37
CA ILE A 518 22.16 -14.24 -14.56
C ILE A 518 22.82 -14.53 -13.20
N THR A 519 22.50 -13.71 -12.19
CA THR A 519 22.97 -13.94 -10.81
C THR A 519 22.53 -15.30 -10.28
N ALA A 520 21.27 -15.69 -10.52
CA ALA A 520 20.74 -16.98 -10.10
C ALA A 520 21.50 -18.15 -10.71
N TRP A 521 22.04 -18.02 -11.92
CA TRP A 521 22.85 -19.07 -12.55
C TRP A 521 24.31 -19.06 -12.08
N LEU A 522 24.93 -17.89 -12.02
CA LEU A 522 26.36 -17.73 -11.74
C LEU A 522 26.73 -17.86 -10.26
N THR A 523 25.84 -17.47 -9.34
CA THR A 523 26.17 -17.45 -7.91
C THR A 523 25.93 -18.80 -7.24
N PRO A 524 26.64 -19.10 -6.13
CA PRO A 524 26.46 -20.35 -5.40
C PRO A 524 25.01 -20.61 -4.99
N GLN A 525 24.64 -21.88 -4.96
CA GLN A 525 23.32 -22.29 -4.47
C GLN A 525 23.22 -22.04 -2.95
N THR A 526 21.99 -21.86 -2.47
CA THR A 526 21.72 -21.90 -1.03
C THR A 526 22.10 -23.29 -0.50
N ASP A 527 22.65 -23.36 0.71
CA ASP A 527 23.00 -24.63 1.37
C ASP A 527 21.79 -25.57 1.37
N LYS A 528 22.01 -26.81 0.92
CA LYS A 528 20.99 -27.85 0.88
C LYS A 528 20.32 -28.07 2.23
N LYS A 529 21.08 -28.05 3.34
CA LYS A 529 20.52 -28.21 4.69
C LYS A 529 19.48 -27.14 4.98
N ARG A 530 19.81 -25.88 4.64
CA ARG A 530 18.89 -24.76 4.81
C ARG A 530 17.65 -24.87 3.92
N LEU A 531 17.80 -25.33 2.67
CA LEU A 531 16.66 -25.56 1.78
C LEU A 531 15.72 -26.65 2.33
N VAL A 532 16.26 -27.74 2.88
CA VAL A 532 15.49 -28.81 3.51
C VAL A 532 14.78 -28.32 4.78
N GLU A 533 15.45 -27.56 5.65
CA GLU A 533 14.85 -26.93 6.84
C GLU A 533 13.69 -25.98 6.47
N PHE A 534 13.92 -25.13 5.46
CA PHE A 534 12.92 -24.23 4.92
C PHE A 534 11.71 -25.00 4.39
N TYR A 535 11.95 -26.05 3.59
CA TYR A 535 10.87 -26.87 3.03
C TYR A 535 10.07 -27.58 4.13
N LYS A 536 10.72 -28.15 5.15
CA LYS A 536 10.04 -28.82 6.28
C LYS A 536 9.13 -27.85 7.06
N THR A 537 9.53 -26.59 7.17
CA THR A 537 8.81 -25.55 7.91
C THR A 537 7.68 -24.95 7.09
N VAL A 538 8.03 -24.36 5.95
CA VAL A 538 7.09 -23.56 5.12
C VAL A 538 6.27 -24.44 4.21
N ARG A 539 6.81 -25.59 3.78
CA ARG A 539 6.22 -26.48 2.77
C ARG A 539 5.73 -25.69 1.54
N PRO A 540 6.60 -25.00 0.80
CA PRO A 540 6.19 -24.33 -0.42
C PRO A 540 5.79 -25.36 -1.50
N PHE A 541 4.68 -25.13 -2.19
CA PHE A 541 4.20 -26.00 -3.26
C PHE A 541 4.86 -25.74 -4.62
N GLY A 542 4.66 -26.67 -5.54
CA GLY A 542 5.05 -26.51 -6.94
C GLY A 542 6.33 -27.25 -7.35
N PRO A 543 6.59 -27.32 -8.66
CA PRO A 543 7.60 -28.22 -9.23
C PRO A 543 9.03 -27.83 -8.84
N GLY A 544 9.28 -26.55 -8.52
CA GLY A 544 10.59 -26.07 -8.11
C GLY A 544 11.12 -26.77 -6.86
N TRP A 545 10.27 -27.23 -5.95
CA TRP A 545 10.71 -27.84 -4.70
C TRP A 545 10.79 -29.37 -4.74
N THR A 546 10.50 -30.01 -5.89
CA THR A 546 10.41 -31.48 -6.01
C THR A 546 11.65 -32.21 -5.48
N LYS A 547 12.84 -31.77 -5.88
CA LYS A 547 14.11 -32.38 -5.45
C LYS A 547 14.36 -32.18 -3.95
N VAL A 548 14.13 -30.97 -3.44
CA VAL A 548 14.34 -30.63 -2.02
C VAL A 548 13.33 -31.36 -1.14
N ARG A 549 12.09 -31.54 -1.61
CA ARG A 549 11.06 -32.34 -0.92
C ARG A 549 11.50 -33.80 -0.76
N GLU A 550 12.02 -34.39 -1.82
CA GLU A 550 12.54 -35.76 -1.81
C GLU A 550 13.72 -35.89 -0.84
N GLU A 551 14.65 -34.94 -0.86
CA GLU A 551 15.75 -34.84 0.11
C GLU A 551 15.24 -34.62 1.55
N ALA A 552 14.09 -33.98 1.73
CA ALA A 552 13.46 -33.77 3.03
C ALA A 552 12.75 -35.04 3.57
N GLY A 553 12.61 -36.09 2.75
CA GLY A 553 11.93 -37.34 3.11
C GLY A 553 10.40 -37.25 3.12
N ILE A 554 9.82 -36.23 2.48
CA ILE A 554 8.37 -36.00 2.45
C ILE A 554 7.79 -36.58 1.16
N SER A 555 6.86 -37.53 1.26
CA SER A 555 6.26 -38.15 0.07
C SER A 555 5.38 -37.16 -0.69
N ARG A 556 5.10 -37.45 -1.97
CA ARG A 556 4.15 -36.65 -2.76
C ARG A 556 2.75 -36.66 -2.15
N GLU A 557 2.35 -37.77 -1.55
CA GLU A 557 1.07 -37.93 -0.86
C GLU A 557 1.03 -37.12 0.43
N GLU A 558 2.11 -37.13 1.22
CA GLU A 558 2.21 -36.30 2.42
C GLU A 558 2.20 -34.81 2.08
N ALA A 559 2.89 -34.41 1.01
CA ALA A 559 2.83 -33.05 0.49
C ALA A 559 1.43 -32.72 -0.06
N ALA A 560 0.74 -33.64 -0.73
CA ALA A 560 -0.63 -33.44 -1.21
C ALA A 560 -1.68 -33.38 -0.09
N MET A 561 -1.38 -33.94 1.09
CA MET A 561 -2.19 -33.77 2.31
C MET A 561 -2.04 -32.37 2.92
N THR A 562 -1.01 -31.61 2.54
CA THR A 562 -0.98 -30.18 2.86
C THR A 562 -2.03 -29.47 2.02
N ARG A 563 -2.64 -28.41 2.57
CA ARG A 563 -3.79 -27.67 2.00
C ARG A 563 -3.43 -26.87 0.74
N GLU A 564 -2.51 -27.37 -0.06
CA GLU A 564 -1.78 -26.66 -1.10
C GLU A 564 -2.11 -27.27 -2.46
N ASN A 565 -3.00 -26.59 -3.17
CA ASN A 565 -3.50 -27.05 -4.45
C ASN A 565 -3.44 -25.88 -5.44
N ILE A 566 -2.45 -25.91 -6.35
CA ILE A 566 -2.23 -24.85 -7.34
C ILE A 566 -3.50 -24.59 -8.18
N PRO A 567 -4.16 -25.61 -8.76
CA PRO A 567 -5.43 -25.40 -9.44
C PRO A 567 -6.48 -24.66 -8.60
N MET A 568 -6.65 -25.03 -7.33
CA MET A 568 -7.60 -24.36 -6.43
C MET A 568 -7.15 -22.94 -6.07
N ALA A 569 -5.86 -22.70 -5.89
CA ALA A 569 -5.32 -21.36 -5.64
C ALA A 569 -5.50 -20.45 -6.86
N LEU A 570 -5.29 -20.96 -8.08
CA LEU A 570 -5.55 -20.24 -9.33
C LEU A 570 -7.04 -19.95 -9.51
N LEU A 571 -7.91 -20.94 -9.27
CA LEU A 571 -9.37 -20.75 -9.32
C LEU A 571 -9.81 -19.70 -8.30
N GLY A 572 -9.30 -19.79 -7.06
CA GLY A 572 -9.54 -18.80 -6.01
C GLY A 572 -9.06 -17.41 -6.39
N TRP A 573 -7.88 -17.31 -7.02
CA TRP A 573 -7.33 -16.04 -7.48
C TRP A 573 -8.18 -15.38 -8.55
N MET A 574 -8.52 -16.11 -9.63
CA MET A 574 -9.37 -15.59 -10.70
C MET A 574 -10.76 -15.21 -10.19
N ALA A 575 -11.39 -16.09 -9.39
CA ALA A 575 -12.70 -15.82 -8.82
C ALA A 575 -12.67 -14.66 -7.82
N GLY A 576 -11.61 -14.53 -7.02
CA GLY A 576 -11.44 -13.44 -6.06
C GLY A 576 -11.24 -12.08 -6.74
N VAL A 577 -10.46 -12.03 -7.82
CA VAL A 577 -10.29 -10.81 -8.64
C VAL A 577 -11.62 -10.44 -9.30
N SER A 578 -12.29 -11.40 -9.93
CA SER A 578 -13.61 -11.21 -10.54
C SER A 578 -14.63 -10.69 -9.51
N MET A 579 -14.70 -11.32 -8.34
CA MET A 579 -15.58 -10.93 -7.24
C MET A 579 -15.39 -9.47 -6.85
N VAL A 580 -14.14 -9.04 -6.63
CA VAL A 580 -13.87 -7.68 -6.14
C VAL A 580 -14.08 -6.62 -7.23
N LEU A 581 -13.63 -6.86 -8.47
CA LEU A 581 -13.81 -5.90 -9.57
C LEU A 581 -15.28 -5.74 -9.96
N THR A 582 -16.02 -6.86 -10.04
CA THR A 582 -17.45 -6.80 -10.37
C THR A 582 -18.26 -6.14 -9.27
N ALA A 583 -17.90 -6.33 -8.00
CA ALA A 583 -18.50 -5.58 -6.89
C ALA A 583 -18.21 -4.07 -6.99
N LEU A 584 -16.95 -3.68 -7.21
CA LEU A 584 -16.56 -2.28 -7.41
C LEU A 584 -17.36 -1.62 -8.54
N PHE A 585 -17.42 -2.26 -9.71
CA PHE A 585 -18.11 -1.71 -10.88
C PHE A 585 -19.62 -1.79 -10.76
N ALA A 586 -20.18 -2.77 -10.05
CA ALA A 586 -21.60 -2.81 -9.74
C ALA A 586 -21.99 -1.57 -8.93
N VAL A 587 -21.26 -1.27 -7.85
CA VAL A 587 -21.51 -0.05 -7.04
C VAL A 587 -21.42 1.21 -7.91
N GLY A 588 -20.40 1.31 -8.76
CA GLY A 588 -20.28 2.43 -9.69
C GLY A 588 -21.44 2.60 -10.65
N ASN A 589 -21.87 1.50 -11.27
CA ASN A 589 -22.98 1.54 -12.23
C ASN A 589 -24.32 1.82 -11.53
N LEU A 590 -24.48 1.37 -10.28
CA LEU A 590 -25.62 1.77 -9.45
C LEU A 590 -25.62 3.27 -9.20
N LEU A 591 -24.47 3.84 -8.79
CA LEU A 591 -24.31 5.29 -8.58
C LEU A 591 -24.54 6.07 -9.88
N TYR A 592 -24.15 5.51 -11.03
CA TYR A 592 -24.39 6.14 -12.34
C TYR A 592 -25.81 5.98 -12.88
N GLY A 593 -26.72 5.31 -12.16
CA GLY A 593 -28.07 5.01 -12.64
C GLY A 593 -28.13 3.99 -13.78
N ARG A 594 -27.02 3.28 -14.06
CA ARG A 594 -26.89 2.25 -15.11
C ARG A 594 -27.38 0.90 -14.58
N ILE A 595 -28.69 0.81 -14.28
CA ILE A 595 -29.31 -0.32 -13.57
C ILE A 595 -29.12 -1.68 -14.29
N GLY A 596 -29.15 -1.70 -15.63
CA GLY A 596 -28.92 -2.93 -16.39
C GLY A 596 -27.53 -3.53 -16.14
N LEU A 597 -26.49 -2.70 -16.23
CA LEU A 597 -25.11 -3.12 -15.95
C LEU A 597 -24.90 -3.48 -14.49
N PHE A 598 -25.54 -2.76 -13.56
CA PHE A 598 -25.50 -3.08 -12.13
C PHE A 598 -25.95 -4.52 -11.85
N TRP A 599 -27.09 -4.96 -12.38
CA TRP A 599 -27.59 -6.31 -12.13
C TRP A 599 -26.73 -7.40 -12.79
N VAL A 600 -26.23 -7.15 -14.01
CA VAL A 600 -25.30 -8.08 -14.69
C VAL A 600 -24.03 -8.26 -13.86
N LEU A 601 -23.39 -7.16 -13.44
CA LEU A 601 -22.17 -7.23 -12.63
C LEU A 601 -22.42 -7.85 -11.25
N THR A 602 -23.58 -7.58 -10.63
CA THR A 602 -23.98 -8.19 -9.36
C THR A 602 -24.15 -9.71 -9.51
N ALA A 603 -24.75 -10.18 -10.60
CA ALA A 603 -24.88 -11.62 -10.86
C ALA A 603 -23.51 -12.30 -11.00
N VAL A 604 -22.58 -11.70 -11.76
CA VAL A 604 -21.20 -12.21 -11.89
C VAL A 604 -20.48 -12.18 -10.54
N CYS A 605 -20.68 -11.15 -9.73
CA CYS A 605 -20.15 -11.06 -8.38
C CYS A 605 -20.65 -12.21 -7.50
N CYS A 606 -21.96 -12.48 -7.47
CA CYS A 606 -22.56 -13.58 -6.70
C CYS A 606 -22.01 -14.95 -7.10
N ILE A 607 -21.85 -15.20 -8.40
CA ILE A 607 -21.22 -16.42 -8.92
C ILE A 607 -19.77 -16.53 -8.43
N SER A 608 -19.02 -15.43 -8.53
CA SER A 608 -17.62 -15.37 -8.09
C SER A 608 -17.47 -15.62 -6.58
N ILE A 609 -18.38 -15.07 -5.76
CA ILE A 609 -18.46 -15.32 -4.31
C ILE A 609 -18.70 -16.81 -4.03
N ALA A 610 -19.62 -17.45 -4.75
CA ALA A 610 -19.90 -18.87 -4.59
C ALA A 610 -18.65 -19.74 -4.91
N ILE A 611 -17.92 -19.40 -5.97
CA ILE A 611 -16.66 -20.09 -6.34
C ILE A 611 -15.59 -19.88 -5.26
N VAL A 612 -15.41 -18.65 -4.76
CA VAL A 612 -14.48 -18.37 -3.65
C VAL A 612 -14.87 -19.18 -2.41
N GLY A 613 -16.15 -19.24 -2.05
CA GLY A 613 -16.66 -20.04 -0.93
C GLY A 613 -16.36 -21.53 -1.11
N TYR A 614 -16.56 -22.07 -2.32
CA TYR A 614 -16.20 -23.44 -2.66
C TYR A 614 -14.70 -23.71 -2.51
N VAL A 615 -13.85 -22.84 -3.06
CA VAL A 615 -12.38 -22.97 -2.95
C VAL A 615 -11.94 -22.95 -1.49
N LEU A 616 -12.46 -22.01 -0.69
CA LEU A 616 -12.14 -21.93 0.74
C LEU A 616 -12.59 -23.19 1.50
N ASN A 617 -13.75 -23.75 1.16
CA ASN A 617 -14.20 -25.00 1.78
C ASN A 617 -13.30 -26.18 1.38
N GLN A 618 -12.87 -26.28 0.14
CA GLN A 618 -11.95 -27.34 -0.30
C GLN A 618 -10.58 -27.24 0.38
N LEU A 619 -10.05 -26.03 0.53
CA LEU A 619 -8.75 -25.80 1.19
C LEU A 619 -8.80 -26.10 2.70
N TRP A 620 -9.95 -25.94 3.37
CA TRP A 620 -10.02 -25.96 4.84
C TRP A 620 -10.89 -27.06 5.47
N ASN A 621 -11.83 -27.63 4.73
CA ASN A 621 -12.77 -28.64 5.23
C ASN A 621 -12.55 -30.03 4.60
N SER A 622 -11.56 -30.19 3.71
CA SER A 622 -11.20 -31.52 3.19
C SER A 622 -10.69 -32.42 4.32
N PRO A 623 -11.22 -33.66 4.43
CA PRO A 623 -10.82 -34.62 5.46
C PRO A 623 -9.48 -35.27 5.09
N THR A 624 -8.39 -34.51 5.15
CA THR A 624 -7.03 -35.05 4.98
C THR A 624 -6.14 -34.53 6.09
N GLY A 625 -5.94 -35.37 7.11
CA GLY A 625 -4.85 -35.29 8.10
C GLY A 625 -4.88 -34.08 9.04
N LYS A 626 -5.08 -34.34 10.34
CA LYS A 626 -4.68 -33.37 11.37
C LYS A 626 -3.18 -33.05 11.16
N PRO A 627 -2.77 -31.78 10.98
CA PRO A 627 -1.36 -31.44 11.02
C PRO A 627 -0.85 -31.73 12.44
N THR A 628 0.10 -32.65 12.57
CA THR A 628 0.91 -32.78 13.77
C THR A 628 1.66 -31.47 13.95
N GLN A 629 1.30 -30.73 15.01
CA GLN A 629 2.09 -29.57 15.40
C GLN A 629 3.51 -30.03 15.70
N PRO A 630 4.56 -29.39 15.13
CA PRO A 630 5.90 -29.63 15.61
C PRO A 630 5.93 -29.16 17.07
N LYS A 631 6.20 -30.09 17.99
CA LYS A 631 6.59 -29.75 19.36
C LYS A 631 7.83 -28.88 19.24
N LEU A 632 7.69 -27.59 19.56
CA LEU A 632 8.85 -26.74 19.84
C LEU A 632 9.53 -27.36 21.05
N SER A 633 10.76 -27.85 20.87
CA SER A 633 11.63 -28.19 21.99
C SER A 633 11.89 -26.93 22.79
N GLU A 634 11.71 -27.04 24.11
CA GLU A 634 11.88 -25.98 25.12
C GLU A 634 13.21 -25.23 25.05
#